data_AF-A0A956UE87-F1
#
_entry.id   AF-A0A956UE87-F1
#
_cell.length_a   1.000
_cell.length_b   1.000
_cell.length_c   1.000
_cell.angle_alpha   90.00
_cell.angle_beta   90.00
_cell.angle_gamma   90.00
#
_symmetry.space_group_name_H-M   'P 1'
#
loop_
_entity.id
_entity.type
_entity.pdbx_description
1 polymer ?
#
loop_
_entity_poly.entity_id
_entity_poly.type
_entity_poly.pdbx_seq_one_letter_code
_entity_poly.pdbx_strand_id
1 'polypeptide(L)'
;MAAWVASQPDDLLCTSVICLGEIRRGLVALGPGSKRSRIERWLADATAGPLEMPILPLTIEVAERWGSMIGWLERTGRRPQLIDSLIA
;
A
#
# COMPACT_ATOMS: atom_id res chain seq x y z
N MET A 1 8.32 -11.85 11.20
CA MET A 1 7.86 -10.60 10.53
C MET A 1 7.74 -9.46 11.53
N ALA A 2 6.86 -9.53 12.54
CA ALA A 2 6.68 -8.44 13.51
C ALA A 2 7.98 -8.03 14.24
N ALA A 3 8.78 -8.99 14.71
CA ALA A 3 10.04 -8.70 15.39
C ALA A 3 11.10 -8.05 14.47
N TRP A 4 11.08 -8.38 13.17
CA TRP A 4 12.00 -7.77 12.21
C TRP A 4 11.60 -6.32 11.94
N VAL A 5 10.32 -6.07 11.66
CA VAL A 5 9.77 -4.72 11.45
C VAL A 5 10.05 -3.82 12.66
N ALA A 6 9.78 -4.32 13.87
CA ALA A 6 10.01 -3.57 15.12
C ALA A 6 11.50 -3.30 15.43
N SER A 7 12.42 -3.92 14.69
CA SER A 7 13.87 -3.70 14.83
C SER A 7 14.46 -2.79 13.76
N GLN A 8 13.65 -2.37 12.77
CA GLN A 8 14.11 -1.44 11.74
C GLN A 8 13.96 0.01 12.25
N PRO A 9 14.90 0.91 11.92
CA PRO A 9 14.71 2.34 12.07
C PRO A 9 13.44 2.84 11.35
N ASP A 10 12.71 3.75 11.98
CA ASP A 10 11.42 4.26 11.47
C ASP A 10 11.56 5.00 10.12
N ASP A 11 12.72 5.59 9.84
CA ASP A 11 13.03 6.31 8.61
C ASP A 11 13.39 5.40 7.41
N LEU A 12 13.55 4.09 7.66
CA LEU A 12 13.84 3.09 6.62
C LEU A 12 12.59 2.35 6.14
N LEU A 13 11.45 2.57 6.78
CA LEU A 13 10.19 1.94 6.42
C LEU A 13 9.27 2.96 5.74
N CYS A 14 8.54 2.51 4.73
CA CYS A 14 7.47 3.27 4.10
C CYS A 14 6.38 2.32 3.63
N THR A 15 5.21 2.87 3.29
CA THR A 15 4.12 2.11 2.68
C THR A 15 3.51 2.87 1.51
N SER A 16 2.94 2.16 0.54
CA SER A 16 2.25 2.79 -0.59
C SER A 16 0.79 3.12 -0.24
N VAL A 17 0.24 4.20 -0.80
CA VAL A 17 -1.22 4.47 -0.77
C VAL A 17 -2.04 3.31 -1.32
N ILE A 18 -1.47 2.48 -2.20
CA ILE A 18 -2.13 1.29 -2.74
C ILE A 18 -2.40 0.28 -1.63
N CYS A 19 -1.43 0.03 -0.74
CA CYS A 19 -1.60 -0.85 0.42
C CYS A 19 -2.74 -0.39 1.34
N LEU A 20 -2.91 0.93 1.52
CA LEU A 20 -4.04 1.48 2.29
C LEU A 20 -5.38 1.20 1.61
N GLY A 21 -5.44 1.34 0.29
CA GLY A 21 -6.61 0.98 -0.51
C GLY A 21 -6.97 -0.50 -0.37
N GLU A 22 -5.97 -1.39 -0.36
CA GLU A 22 -6.18 -2.82 -0.13
C GLU A 22 -6.68 -3.12 1.28
N ILE A 23 -6.16 -2.45 2.31
CA ILE A 23 -6.65 -2.58 3.68
C ILE A 23 -8.10 -2.11 3.77
N ARG A 24 -8.47 -0.99 3.13
CA ARG A 24 -9.86 -0.52 3.06
C ARG A 24 -10.76 -1.54 2.35
N ARG A 25 -10.31 -2.15 1.25
CA ARG A 25 -11.04 -3.22 0.56
C ARG A 25 -11.26 -4.42 1.48
N GLY A 26 -10.22 -4.84 2.21
CA GLY A 26 -10.32 -5.91 3.20
C GLY A 26 -11.29 -5.59 4.35
N LEU A 27 -11.30 -4.34 4.83
CA LEU A 27 -12.25 -3.85 5.84
C LEU A 27 -13.71 -3.98 5.37
N VAL A 28 -14.00 -3.62 4.11
CA VAL A 28 -15.35 -3.74 3.55
C VAL A 28 -15.81 -5.20 3.53
N ALA A 29 -14.90 -6.13 3.23
CA ALA A 29 -15.19 -7.57 3.25
C ALA A 29 -15.39 -8.14 4.67
N LEU A 30 -14.95 -7.43 5.72
CA LEU A 30 -15.25 -7.83 7.10
C LEU A 30 -16.69 -7.45 7.45
N GLY A 31 -17.45 -8.39 8.00
CA GLY A 31 -18.71 -8.09 8.68
C GLY A 31 -18.53 -7.18 9.90
N PRO A 32 -19.62 -6.63 10.47
CA PRO A 32 -19.55 -5.81 11.67
C PRO A 32 -18.96 -6.60 12.85
N GLY A 33 -18.10 -5.95 13.63
CA GLY A 33 -17.44 -6.58 14.78
C GLY A 33 -16.19 -5.85 15.24
N SER A 34 -15.66 -6.29 16.38
CA SER A 34 -14.52 -5.64 17.06
C SER A 34 -13.27 -5.54 16.20
N LYS A 35 -12.98 -6.57 15.38
CA LYS A 35 -11.85 -6.57 14.44
C LYS A 35 -11.98 -5.45 13.41
N ARG A 36 -13.17 -5.29 12.82
CA ARG A 36 -13.45 -4.24 11.83
C ARG A 36 -13.27 -2.86 12.46
N SER A 37 -13.90 -2.61 13.61
CA SER A 37 -13.79 -1.31 14.31
C SER A 37 -12.38 -0.97 14.78
N ARG A 38 -11.54 -1.98 15.08
CA ARG A 38 -10.13 -1.76 15.43
C ARG A 38 -9.33 -1.31 14.21
N ILE A 39 -9.47 -2.00 13.08
CA ILE A 39 -8.73 -1.68 11.85
C ILE A 39 -9.23 -0.36 11.24
N GLU A 40 -10.54 -0.06 11.34
CA GLU A 40 -11.11 1.23 10.89
C GLU A 40 -10.52 2.41 11.64
N ARG A 41 -10.38 2.31 12.97
CA ARG A 41 -9.72 3.34 13.79
C ARG A 41 -8.25 3.50 13.43
N TRP A 42 -7.51 2.39 13.37
CA TRP A 42 -6.11 2.42 12.96
C TRP A 42 -5.91 3.08 11.59
N LEU A 43 -6.76 2.77 10.61
CA LEU A 43 -6.67 3.34 9.26
C LEU A 43 -7.02 4.83 9.26
N ALA A 44 -8.00 5.26 10.06
CA ALA A 44 -8.33 6.68 10.23
C ALA A 44 -7.14 7.43 10.81
N ASP A 45 -6.57 6.93 11.92
CA ASP A 45 -5.40 7.52 12.58
C ASP A 45 -4.21 7.60 11.61
N ALA A 46 -3.99 6.54 10.83
CA ALA A 46 -2.91 6.50 9.85
C ALA A 46 -3.04 7.52 8.71
N THR A 47 -4.22 8.11 8.52
CA THR A 47 -4.49 9.09 7.44
C THR A 47 -4.77 10.49 7.96
N ALA A 48 -4.84 10.69 9.28
CA ALA A 48 -5.29 11.93 9.90
C ALA A 48 -4.17 12.96 10.17
N GLY A 49 -2.90 12.58 10.06
CA GLY A 49 -1.77 13.48 10.38
C GLY A 49 -0.42 12.97 9.87
N PRO A 50 0.69 13.65 10.23
CA PRO A 50 2.03 13.18 9.93
C PRO A 50 2.23 11.81 10.57
N LEU A 51 2.42 10.80 9.74
CA LEU A 51 2.76 9.47 10.21
C LEU A 51 4.22 9.41 10.64
N GLU A 52 4.51 8.51 11.58
CA GLU A 52 5.89 8.10 11.90
C GLU A 52 6.56 7.42 10.70
N MET A 53 5.78 6.69 9.89
CA MET A 53 6.22 6.02 8.67
C MET A 53 5.64 6.69 7.42
N PRO A 54 6.46 7.16 6.45
CA PRO A 54 5.97 7.81 5.24
C PRO A 54 5.00 6.95 4.42
N ILE A 55 3.88 7.55 4.00
CA ILE A 55 3.03 7.00 2.94
C ILE A 55 3.50 7.57 1.59
N LEU A 56 3.89 6.69 0.68
CA LEU A 56 4.25 7.03 -0.69
C LEU A 56 2.99 7.22 -1.55
N PRO A 57 2.79 8.41 -2.14
CA PRO A 57 1.66 8.67 -3.03
C PRO A 57 1.85 8.02 -4.41
N LEU A 58 0.75 7.64 -5.05
CA LEU A 58 0.72 7.39 -6.49
C LEU A 58 0.61 8.74 -7.21
N THR A 59 1.75 9.34 -7.52
CA THR A 59 1.81 10.61 -8.27
C THR A 59 1.71 10.35 -9.78
N ILE A 60 1.54 11.42 -10.56
CA ILE A 60 1.62 11.35 -12.03
C ILE A 60 2.95 10.74 -12.48
N GLU A 61 4.07 11.16 -11.88
CA GLU A 61 5.39 10.62 -12.23
C GLU A 61 5.51 9.11 -11.95
N VAL A 62 4.98 8.65 -10.81
CA VAL A 62 4.94 7.21 -10.50
C VAL A 62 4.06 6.47 -11.51
N ALA A 63 2.91 7.02 -11.87
CA ALA A 63 1.99 6.41 -12.84
C ALA A 63 2.60 6.30 -14.24
N GLU A 64 3.31 7.33 -14.72
CA GLU A 64 4.03 7.33 -16.00
C GLU A 64 5.14 6.26 -16.05
N ARG A 65 5.95 6.17 -14.99
CA ARG A 65 7.01 5.16 -14.87
C ARG A 65 6.43 3.76 -14.84
N TRP A 66 5.39 3.55 -14.05
CA TRP A 66 4.67 2.29 -13.96
C TRP A 66 4.08 1.88 -15.32
N GLY A 67 3.38 2.78 -16.02
CA GLY A 67 2.79 2.50 -17.33
C GLY A 67 3.85 2.10 -18.37
N SER A 68 4.99 2.79 -18.36
CA SER A 68 6.14 2.45 -19.20
C SER A 68 6.69 1.05 -18.89
N MET A 69 6.84 0.72 -17.60
CA MET A 69 7.30 -0.59 -17.15
C MET A 69 6.34 -1.72 -17.57
N ILE A 70 5.04 -1.54 -17.37
CA ILE A 70 4.02 -2.53 -17.75
C ILE A 70 3.98 -2.71 -19.25
N GLY A 71 3.98 -1.63 -20.03
CA GLY A 71 4.01 -1.72 -21.49
C GLY A 71 5.24 -2.49 -22.00
N TRP A 72 6.40 -2.33 -21.36
CA TRP A 72 7.59 -3.14 -21.68
C TRP A 72 7.42 -4.62 -21.32
N LEU A 73 6.90 -4.93 -20.13
CA LEU A 73 6.64 -6.31 -19.70
C LEU A 73 5.65 -7.02 -20.64
N GLU A 74 4.55 -6.36 -21.00
CA GLU A 74 3.55 -6.91 -21.89
C GLU A 74 4.10 -7.18 -23.29
N ARG A 75 4.89 -6.24 -23.84
CA ARG A 75 5.61 -6.41 -25.12
C ARG A 75 6.57 -7.60 -25.11
N THR A 76 7.10 -7.97 -23.95
CA THR A 76 8.00 -9.12 -23.78
C THR A 76 7.26 -10.40 -23.37
N GLY A 77 5.92 -10.40 -23.40
CA GLY A 77 5.08 -11.56 -23.10
C GLY A 77 4.84 -11.82 -21.61
N ARG A 78 5.23 -10.89 -20.73
CA ARG A 78 4.99 -10.98 -19.28
C ARG A 78 3.71 -10.21 -18.91
N ARG A 79 2.88 -10.80 -18.06
CA ARG A 79 1.63 -10.19 -17.56
C ARG A 79 1.62 -10.23 -16.02
N PRO A 80 2.16 -9.22 -15.34
CA PRO A 80 2.14 -9.16 -13.87
C PRO A 80 0.72 -8.90 -13.36
N GLN A 81 0.50 -9.17 -12.07
CA GLN A 81 -0.71 -8.70 -11.38
C GLN A 81 -0.71 -7.18 -11.35
N LEU A 82 -1.78 -6.55 -11.85
CA LEU A 82 -1.79 -5.12 -12.14
C LEU A 82 -1.62 -4.27 -10.86
N ILE A 83 -2.30 -4.64 -9.78
CA ILE A 83 -2.23 -3.90 -8.51
C ILE A 83 -0.86 -4.08 -7.85
N ASP A 84 -0.36 -5.32 -7.74
CA ASP A 84 0.96 -5.59 -7.17
C ASP A 84 2.08 -4.86 -7.93
N SER A 85 1.90 -4.71 -9.24
CA SER A 85 2.89 -4.02 -10.06
C SER A 85 3.00 -2.51 -9.79
N LEU A 86 2.02 -1.89 -9.12
CA LEU A 86 2.11 -0.50 -8.67
C LEU A 86 3.03 -0.32 -7.45
N ILE A 87 3.49 -1.42 -6.85
CA ILE A 87 4.39 -1.42 -5.67
C ILE A 87 5.82 -1.87 -6.07
N ALA A 88 6.00 -2.40 -7.28
CA ALA A 88 7.22 -3.06 -7.75
C ALA A 88 8.39 -2.13 -8.07
#